data_AF-A0A2T4LJP0-F1
#
_entry.id   AF-A0A2T4LJP0-F1
#
_cell.length_a   1.000
_cell.length_b   1.000
_cell.length_c   1.000
_cell.angle_alpha   90.00
_cell.angle_beta   90.00
_cell.angle_gamma   90.00
#
_symmetry.space_group_name_H-M   'P 1'
#
loop_
_entity.id
_entity.type
_entity.pdbx_description
1 polymer ?
#
loop_
_entity_poly.entity_id
_entity_poly.type
_entity_poly.pdbx_seq_one_letter_code
_entity_poly.pdbx_strand_id
1 'polypeptide(L)'
;IEPYSEDILFQSHTARPDNPESAIRSQEARLYKSQQIAPNNNLNRVFGDITLDNHLNGRYEGELQIIKEDFPKHPHVNCVARISAADHPLIPLIKPNDTFEFQKGVADNETFND
;
A
#
# COMPACT_ATOMS: atom_id res chain seq x y z
N ILE A 1 5.32 -9.65 6.31
CA ILE A 1 4.65 -9.37 5.01
C ILE A 1 4.54 -10.71 4.30
N GLU A 2 3.37 -11.05 3.74
CA GLU A 2 3.25 -12.28 2.95
C GLU A 2 4.13 -12.17 1.68
N PRO A 3 4.83 -13.23 1.25
CA PRO A 3 5.81 -13.14 0.16
C PRO A 3 5.26 -12.51 -1.12
N TYR A 4 4.03 -12.84 -1.51
CA TYR A 4 3.37 -12.32 -2.71
C TYR A 4 3.11 -10.81 -2.67
N SER A 5 3.06 -10.22 -1.47
CA SER A 5 2.88 -8.78 -1.33
C SER A 5 4.19 -8.05 -1.64
N GLU A 6 5.34 -8.68 -1.35
CA GLU A 6 6.66 -8.08 -1.62
C GLU A 6 6.93 -7.94 -3.12
N ASP A 7 6.52 -8.93 -3.93
CA ASP A 7 6.66 -8.92 -5.40
C ASP A 7 5.96 -7.72 -6.07
N ILE A 8 4.91 -7.19 -5.43
CA ILE A 8 4.14 -6.04 -5.89
C ILE A 8 4.65 -4.76 -5.24
N LEU A 9 4.87 -4.77 -3.91
CA LEU A 9 5.25 -3.59 -3.12
C LEU A 9 6.60 -3.01 -3.55
N PHE A 10 7.60 -3.84 -3.83
CA PHE A 10 8.97 -3.35 -4.08
C PHE A 10 9.28 -3.19 -5.56
N GLN A 11 8.26 -2.81 -6.34
CA GLN A 11 8.38 -2.38 -7.73
C GLN A 11 8.32 -0.85 -7.82
N SER A 12 8.69 -0.31 -8.98
CA SER A 12 8.40 1.10 -9.29
C SER A 12 6.91 1.29 -9.51
N HIS A 13 6.36 2.39 -9.02
CA HIS A 13 4.95 2.73 -9.19
C HIS A 13 4.79 4.14 -9.74
N THR A 14 3.74 4.33 -10.54
CA THR A 14 3.27 5.65 -10.94
C THR A 14 1.93 5.93 -10.28
N ALA A 15 1.78 7.10 -9.66
CA ALA A 15 0.50 7.54 -9.14
C ALA A 15 -0.51 7.75 -10.28
N ARG A 16 -1.70 7.17 -10.18
CA ARG A 16 -2.73 7.34 -11.22
C ARG A 16 -3.13 8.83 -11.38
N PRO A 17 -3.40 9.29 -12.62
CA PRO A 17 -3.88 10.65 -12.87
C PRO A 17 -5.24 10.94 -12.21
N ASP A 18 -6.07 9.91 -12.06
CA ASP A 18 -7.44 9.95 -11.56
C ASP A 18 -7.56 9.51 -10.09
N ASN A 19 -6.53 9.73 -9.27
CA ASN A 19 -6.57 9.35 -7.85
C ASN A 19 -7.69 10.07 -7.08
N PRO A 20 -8.44 9.37 -6.22
CA PRO A 20 -9.32 10.04 -5.26
C PRO A 20 -8.47 10.84 -4.26
N GLU A 21 -9.07 11.85 -3.61
CA GLU A 21 -8.38 12.65 -2.59
C GLU A 21 -7.85 11.78 -1.43
N SER A 22 -8.60 10.73 -1.11
CA SER A 22 -8.42 9.86 0.04
C SER A 22 -7.42 8.71 -0.14
N ALA A 23 -6.88 8.50 -1.34
CA ALA A 23 -5.85 7.47 -1.57
C ALA A 23 -5.00 7.74 -2.83
N ILE A 24 -3.72 7.37 -2.77
CA ILE A 24 -2.86 7.28 -3.96
C ILE A 24 -2.90 5.85 -4.46
N ARG A 25 -3.19 5.64 -5.74
CA ARG A 25 -3.24 4.33 -6.37
C ARG A 25 -2.09 4.18 -7.36
N SER A 26 -1.54 2.97 -7.44
CA SER A 26 -0.52 2.59 -8.43
C SER A 26 -1.17 2.29 -9.79
N GLN A 27 -0.55 2.73 -10.89
CA GLN A 27 -0.98 2.37 -12.26
C GLN A 27 -0.66 0.90 -12.58
N GLU A 28 0.49 0.41 -12.13
CA GLU A 28 1.12 -0.82 -12.58
C GLU A 28 0.84 -2.02 -11.68
N ALA A 29 0.48 -1.81 -10.40
CA ALA A 29 0.44 -2.87 -9.39
C ALA A 29 -0.33 -4.14 -9.80
N ARG A 30 -1.48 -3.98 -10.49
CA ARG A 30 -2.28 -5.13 -10.98
C ARG A 30 -1.56 -5.97 -12.05
N LEU A 31 -0.60 -5.39 -12.77
CA LEU A 31 0.24 -6.07 -13.75
C LEU A 31 1.39 -6.86 -13.08
N TYR A 32 1.81 -6.46 -11.88
CA TYR A 32 2.85 -7.16 -11.12
C TYR A 32 2.35 -8.41 -10.42
N LYS A 33 1.03 -8.51 -10.21
CA LYS A 33 0.41 -9.68 -9.62
C LYS A 33 0.72 -10.95 -10.42
N SER A 34 1.46 -11.87 -9.80
CA SER A 34 1.83 -13.17 -10.36
C SER A 34 0.85 -14.31 -10.01
N GLN A 35 0.06 -14.13 -8.96
CA GLN A 35 -0.85 -15.15 -8.43
C GLN A 35 -2.09 -14.54 -7.77
N GLN A 36 -3.06 -15.38 -7.42
CA GLN A 36 -4.24 -14.95 -6.67
C GLN A 36 -3.86 -14.48 -5.26
N ILE A 37 -4.48 -13.39 -4.80
CA ILE A 37 -4.26 -12.77 -3.50
C ILE A 37 -5.38 -13.21 -2.55
N ALA A 38 -5.05 -14.00 -1.53
CA ALA A 38 -6.03 -14.43 -0.53
C ALA A 38 -6.40 -13.29 0.45
N PRO A 39 -7.64 -13.23 0.96
CA PRO A 39 -8.01 -12.35 2.05
C PRO A 39 -7.14 -12.59 3.28
N ASN A 40 -6.51 -11.53 3.75
CA ASN A 40 -5.70 -11.54 4.96
C ASN A 40 -5.63 -10.12 5.54
N ASN A 41 -5.46 -10.00 6.86
CA ASN A 41 -5.21 -8.73 7.54
C ASN A 41 -6.17 -7.60 7.11
N ASN A 42 -7.48 -7.90 7.04
CA ASN A 42 -8.52 -6.93 6.71
C ASN A 42 -8.81 -6.04 7.93
N LEU A 43 -7.93 -5.07 8.18
CA LEU A 43 -8.00 -4.14 9.30
C LEU A 43 -8.65 -2.81 8.91
N ASN A 44 -8.92 -1.97 9.90
CA ASN A 44 -9.17 -0.55 9.63
C ASN A 44 -7.92 0.03 8.96
N ARG A 45 -8.14 0.89 7.97
CA ARG A 45 -7.11 1.46 7.12
C ARG A 45 -6.93 2.91 7.52
N VAL A 46 -5.79 3.27 8.05
CA VAL A 46 -5.51 4.63 8.52
C VAL A 46 -4.46 5.31 7.65
N PHE A 47 -4.27 6.61 7.83
CA PHE A 47 -3.25 7.37 7.10
C PHE A 47 -1.88 6.65 7.06
N GLY A 48 -1.31 6.52 5.87
CA GLY A 48 -0.03 5.85 5.63
C GLY A 48 -0.10 4.33 5.56
N ASP A 49 -1.26 3.70 5.74
CA ASP A 49 -1.42 2.28 5.41
C ASP A 49 -1.21 2.03 3.92
N ILE A 50 -0.57 0.91 3.62
CA ILE A 50 -0.45 0.38 2.27
C ILE A 50 -1.39 -0.80 2.16
N THR A 51 -2.32 -0.72 1.22
CA THR A 51 -3.32 -1.76 1.00
C THR A 51 -3.11 -2.45 -0.33
N LEU A 52 -3.52 -3.72 -0.38
CA LEU A 52 -3.55 -4.53 -1.58
C LEU A 52 -4.90 -5.24 -1.68
N ASP A 53 -5.62 -5.00 -2.76
CA ASP A 53 -6.92 -5.63 -2.99
C ASP A 53 -6.79 -7.13 -3.25
N ASN A 54 -7.57 -7.94 -2.52
CA ASN A 54 -7.56 -9.40 -2.65
C ASN A 54 -8.56 -9.90 -3.69
N HIS A 55 -8.59 -11.22 -3.93
CA HIS A 55 -9.40 -11.82 -4.99
C HIS A 55 -10.91 -11.61 -4.86
N LEU A 56 -11.41 -11.28 -3.66
CA LEU A 56 -12.82 -10.96 -3.48
C LEU A 56 -13.19 -9.64 -4.18
N ASN A 57 -12.21 -8.78 -4.52
CA ASN A 57 -12.45 -7.54 -5.26
C ASN A 57 -12.45 -7.71 -6.80
N GLY A 58 -12.46 -8.97 -7.29
CA GLY A 58 -12.63 -9.29 -8.71
C GLY A 58 -11.63 -8.56 -9.61
N ARG A 59 -12.12 -7.70 -10.51
CA ARG A 59 -11.28 -6.95 -11.47
C ARG A 59 -10.26 -6.00 -10.83
N TYR A 60 -10.42 -5.72 -9.54
CA TYR A 60 -9.51 -4.86 -8.77
C TYR A 60 -8.48 -5.64 -7.97
N GLU A 61 -8.52 -6.97 -7.96
CA GLU A 61 -7.49 -7.78 -7.30
C GLU A 61 -6.08 -7.38 -7.77
N GLY A 62 -5.22 -7.03 -6.79
CA GLY A 62 -3.87 -6.53 -7.02
C GLY A 62 -3.75 -5.00 -7.07
N GLU A 63 -4.85 -4.24 -6.89
CA GLU A 63 -4.76 -2.79 -6.75
C GLU A 63 -4.00 -2.44 -5.47
N LEU A 64 -2.90 -1.69 -5.62
CA LEU A 64 -2.09 -1.20 -4.51
C LEU A 64 -2.41 0.27 -4.22
N GLN A 65 -2.58 0.62 -2.95
CA GLN A 65 -2.93 1.98 -2.54
C GLN A 65 -2.14 2.44 -1.32
N ILE A 66 -1.81 3.74 -1.26
CA ILE A 66 -1.42 4.45 -0.04
C ILE A 66 -2.64 5.21 0.48
N ILE A 67 -3.00 4.99 1.73
CA ILE A 67 -4.18 5.57 2.38
C ILE A 67 -3.88 6.99 2.88
N LYS A 68 -4.75 7.95 2.54
CA LYS A 68 -4.67 9.35 2.97
C LYS A 68 -5.79 9.80 3.89
N GLU A 69 -6.84 9.00 4.03
CA GLU A 69 -7.94 9.22 4.96
C GLU A 69 -8.36 7.89 5.57
N ASP A 70 -8.86 7.92 6.80
CA ASP A 70 -9.20 6.69 7.51
C ASP A 70 -10.46 6.03 6.89
N PHE A 71 -10.37 4.72 6.68
CA PHE A 71 -11.47 3.88 6.23
C PHE A 71 -11.70 2.71 7.19
N PRO A 72 -12.97 2.28 7.37
CA PRO A 72 -13.25 1.05 8.11
C PRO A 72 -12.65 -0.16 7.38
N LYS A 73 -12.47 -1.26 8.11
CA LYS A 73 -12.05 -2.54 7.52
C LYS A 73 -12.99 -2.98 6.40
N HIS A 74 -12.42 -3.62 5.38
CA HIS A 74 -13.18 -4.17 4.26
C HIS A 74 -12.66 -5.57 3.91
N PRO A 75 -13.53 -6.58 3.76
CA PRO A 75 -13.11 -7.97 3.54
C PRO A 75 -12.32 -8.18 2.24
N HIS A 76 -12.44 -7.26 1.29
CA HIS A 76 -11.77 -7.35 -0.01
C HIS A 76 -10.40 -6.65 -0.07
N VAL A 77 -9.98 -6.01 1.03
CA VAL A 77 -8.80 -5.14 1.05
C VAL A 77 -7.87 -5.58 2.17
N ASN A 78 -6.69 -6.06 1.81
CA ASN A 78 -5.67 -6.46 2.78
C ASN A 78 -4.81 -5.24 3.15
N CYS A 79 -4.48 -5.08 4.43
CA CYS A 79 -3.41 -4.15 4.86
C CYS A 79 -2.08 -4.91 4.81
N VAL A 80 -1.15 -4.50 3.97
CA VAL A 80 0.08 -5.27 3.70
C VAL A 80 1.34 -4.64 4.30
N ALA A 81 1.35 -3.33 4.49
CA ALA A 81 2.44 -2.58 5.09
C ALA A 81 1.96 -1.20 5.58
N ARG A 82 2.85 -0.42 6.20
CA ARG A 82 2.59 0.95 6.63
C ARG A 82 3.82 1.81 6.41
N ILE A 83 3.63 3.02 5.92
CA ILE A 83 4.67 4.04 5.78
C ILE A 83 5.11 4.49 7.17
N SER A 84 6.42 4.61 7.36
CA SER A 84 7.00 5.10 8.61
C SER A 84 6.42 6.48 8.96
N ALA A 85 6.23 6.77 10.25
CA ALA A 85 5.73 8.08 10.66
C ALA A 85 6.65 9.23 10.21
N ALA A 86 7.96 8.96 10.09
CA ALA A 86 8.95 9.93 9.60
C ALA A 86 8.72 10.32 8.13
N ASP A 87 8.19 9.39 7.31
CA ASP A 87 7.94 9.60 5.89
C ASP A 87 6.50 10.05 5.58
N HIS A 88 5.62 10.14 6.58
CA HIS A 88 4.24 10.66 6.41
C HIS A 88 4.19 12.03 5.71
N PRO A 89 5.10 12.99 5.98
CA PRO A 89 5.14 14.27 5.25
C PRO A 89 5.36 14.14 3.73
N LEU A 90 5.89 13.01 3.23
CA LEU A 90 6.11 12.76 1.80
C LEU A 90 4.83 12.37 1.07
N ILE A 91 3.89 11.69 1.75
CA ILE A 91 2.64 11.21 1.15
C ILE A 91 1.85 12.31 0.42
N PRO A 92 1.58 13.50 1.00
CA PRO A 92 0.85 14.55 0.29
C PRO A 92 1.64 15.21 -0.85
N LEU A 93 2.96 14.98 -0.94
CA LEU A 93 3.80 15.50 -2.00
C LEU A 93 3.67 14.71 -3.30
N ILE A 94 3.29 13.43 -3.23
CA ILE A 94 3.07 12.58 -4.41
C ILE A 94 1.85 13.09 -5.18
N LYS A 95 2.10 13.63 -6.39
CA LYS A 95 1.08 14.16 -7.29
C LYS A 95 0.71 13.15 -8.38
N PRO A 96 -0.44 13.35 -9.06
CA PRO A 96 -0.82 12.47 -10.16
C PRO A 96 0.27 12.44 -11.25
N ASN A 97 0.63 11.24 -11.71
CA ASN A 97 1.74 10.91 -12.61
C ASN A 97 3.16 10.96 -12.03
N ASP A 98 3.33 11.28 -10.74
CA ASP A 98 4.64 11.10 -10.10
C ASP A 98 4.98 9.62 -9.95
N THR A 99 6.26 9.30 -10.03
CA THR A 99 6.77 7.98 -9.70
C THR A 99 7.19 7.90 -8.23
N PHE A 100 7.01 6.73 -7.62
CA PHE A 100 7.42 6.44 -6.26
C PHE A 100 7.80 4.97 -6.10
N GLU A 101 8.64 4.71 -5.11
CA GLU A 101 9.09 3.37 -4.73
C GLU A 101 9.03 3.23 -3.22
N PHE A 102 8.71 2.03 -2.74
CA PHE A 102 8.80 1.72 -1.32
C PHE A 102 10.16 1.09 -1.03
N GLN A 103 10.72 1.40 0.13
CA GLN A 103 11.91 0.74 0.65
C GLN A 103 11.56 0.08 1.98
N LYS A 104 12.14 -1.12 2.23
CA LYS A 104 12.04 -1.73 3.56
C LYS A 104 12.73 -0.80 4.54
N GLY A 105 12.00 -0.38 5.58
CA GLY A 105 12.62 0.31 6.70
C GLY A 105 13.70 -0.58 7.30
N VAL A 106 14.84 0.01 7.65
CA VAL A 106 15.81 -0.67 8.51
C VAL A 106 15.12 -0.82 9.86
N ALA A 107 15.05 -2.03 10.40
CA ALA A 107 14.61 -2.19 11.78
C ALA A 107 15.60 -1.42 12.64
N ASP A 108 15.15 -0.34 13.26
CA ASP A 108 15.95 0.35 14.26
C ASP A 108 16.30 -0.69 15.33
N ASN A 109 17.57 -1.07 15.40
CA ASN A 109 18.13 -1.76 16.57
C ASN A 109 18.25 -0.77 17.74
N GLU A 110 17.25 0.10 17.94
CA GLU A 110 17.12 0.87 19.16
C GLU A 110 16.53 -0.07 20.19
N THR A 111 17.46 -0.71 20.91
CA THR A 111 17.19 -1.27 22.21
C THR A 111 16.65 -0.11 23.04
N PHE A 112 15.36 -0.13 23.36
CA PHE A 112 14.83 0.73 24.42
C PHE A 112 15.45 0.24 25.74
N ASN A 113 16.64 0.76 26.04
CA ASN A 113 17.14 0.80 27.41
C ASN A 113 16.58 2.07 28.07
N ASP A 114 16.04 1.81 29.25
CA ASP A 114 15.54 2.71 30.32
C ASP A 114 14.08 3.19 30.23
#